data_AF-A0A957M5H3-F1
#
_entry.id   AF-A0A957M5H3-F1
#
_cell.length_a   1.000
_cell.length_b   1.000
_cell.length_c   1.000
_cell.angle_alpha   90.00
_cell.angle_beta   90.00
_cell.angle_gamma   90.00
#
_symmetry.space_group_name_H-M   'P 1'
#
loop_
_entity.id
_entity.type
_entity.pdbx_description
1 polymer ?
#
loop_
_entity_poly.entity_id
_entity_poly.type
_entity_poly.pdbx_seq_one_letter_code
_entity_poly.pdbx_strand_id
1 'polypeptide(L)'
;MDEDANLIYYEDRCLNCSWERAAALELLVRIDAMTMQVLDNLQSLYAAGFHDSFIDNALRKIVERQVERDEADLQRIEGELRRFETAHKLSSDEFWQQFQSGELSDSADYMEWNAFCKMRNRIRARLHILRGESAT
;
A
#
# COMPACT_ATOMS: atom_id res chain seq x y z
N MET A 1 -50.90 16.26 -9.53
CA MET A 1 -50.51 17.67 -9.63
C MET A 1 -49.11 17.70 -9.06
N ASP A 2 -48.15 17.60 -9.97
CA ASP A 2 -46.72 17.71 -9.71
C ASP A 2 -46.38 19.09 -9.15
N GLU A 3 -45.34 19.14 -8.31
CA GLU A 3 -44.28 20.14 -8.38
C GLU A 3 -43.04 19.59 -7.64
N ASP A 4 -42.29 18.74 -8.35
CA ASP A 4 -40.83 18.71 -8.21
C ASP A 4 -40.29 20.11 -8.54
N ALA A 5 -39.46 20.70 -7.65
CA ALA A 5 -38.26 21.44 -8.07
C ALA A 5 -37.43 21.98 -6.89
N ASN A 6 -36.13 21.75 -7.03
CA ASN A 6 -34.99 22.54 -6.54
C ASN A 6 -34.61 22.44 -5.06
N LEU A 7 -33.62 21.61 -4.72
CA LEU A 7 -32.16 21.76 -4.95
C LEU A 7 -31.49 22.82 -4.05
N ILE A 8 -30.81 22.31 -3.01
CA ILE A 8 -29.40 22.52 -2.60
C ILE A 8 -28.93 23.97 -2.29
N TYR A 9 -27.93 24.06 -1.39
CA TYR A 9 -27.05 25.20 -0.99
C TYR A 9 -27.54 25.92 0.28
N TYR A 10 -26.85 25.95 1.43
CA TYR A 10 -25.42 26.07 1.79
C TYR A 10 -25.17 25.31 3.12
N GLU A 11 -24.25 24.33 3.24
CA GLU A 11 -22.80 24.45 3.53
C GLU A 11 -22.41 25.34 4.72
N ASP A 12 -22.03 24.70 5.85
CA ASP A 12 -21.01 25.22 6.78
C ASP A 12 -20.37 24.07 7.60
N ARG A 13 -19.77 23.10 6.89
CA ARG A 13 -18.74 22.23 7.47
C ARG A 13 -17.44 22.52 6.72
N CYS A 14 -16.55 23.28 7.35
CA CYS A 14 -15.21 23.53 6.85
C CYS A 14 -14.39 22.23 6.78
N LEU A 15 -14.55 21.44 5.71
CA LEU A 15 -13.80 20.20 5.44
C LEU A 15 -12.35 20.43 4.98
N ASN A 16 -11.72 21.54 5.36
CA ASN A 16 -10.33 21.84 4.97
C ASN A 16 -9.55 22.65 6.01
N CYS A 17 -9.73 22.37 7.30
CA CYS A 17 -8.94 23.00 8.35
C CYS A 17 -7.55 22.33 8.48
N SER A 18 -6.49 23.12 8.28
CA SER A 18 -5.08 22.69 8.38
C SER A 18 -4.70 22.01 9.70
N TRP A 19 -5.42 22.30 10.79
CA TRP A 19 -5.11 21.76 12.12
C TRP A 19 -5.65 20.34 12.35
N GLU A 20 -6.74 19.92 11.68
CA GLU A 20 -7.22 18.53 11.74
C GLU A 20 -6.28 17.58 11.00
N ARG A 21 -5.73 18.02 9.86
CA ARG A 21 -4.68 17.30 9.13
C ARG A 21 -3.37 17.26 9.91
N ALA A 22 -2.99 18.37 10.56
CA ALA A 22 -1.81 18.41 11.42
C ALA A 22 -1.96 17.48 12.65
N ALA A 23 -3.12 17.49 13.31
CA ALA A 23 -3.41 16.59 14.42
C ALA A 23 -3.43 15.11 13.97
N ALA A 24 -4.01 14.80 12.81
CA ALA A 24 -3.99 13.45 12.24
C ALA A 24 -2.57 12.98 11.88
N LEU A 25 -1.74 13.89 11.33
CA LEU A 25 -0.32 13.62 11.05
C LEU A 25 0.49 13.43 12.34
N GLU A 26 0.29 14.26 13.36
CA GLU A 26 0.93 14.12 14.68
C GLU A 26 0.54 12.82 15.38
N LEU A 27 -0.72 12.37 15.26
CA LEU A 27 -1.20 11.13 15.84
C LEU A 27 -0.61 9.90 15.14
N LEU A 28 -0.54 9.91 13.80
CA LEU A 28 0.09 8.84 13.00
C LEU A 28 1.59 8.72 13.29
N VAL A 29 2.32 9.85 13.31
CA VAL A 29 3.76 9.87 13.65
C VAL A 29 4.02 9.33 15.06
N ARG A 30 3.10 9.57 16.01
CA ARG A 30 3.21 9.02 17.38
C ARG A 30 2.96 7.52 17.46
N ILE A 31 2.10 6.95 16.62
CA ILE A 31 1.81 5.51 16.59
C ILE A 31 3.03 4.73 16.04
N ASP A 32 3.68 5.28 15.02
CA ASP A 32 4.88 4.68 14.43
C ASP A 32 6.04 4.68 15.44
N ALA A 33 6.20 5.75 16.23
CA ALA A 33 7.25 5.86 17.25
C ALA A 33 7.10 4.82 18.38
N MET A 34 5.87 4.56 18.86
CA MET A 34 5.65 3.57 19.91
C MET A 34 5.91 2.15 19.43
N THR A 35 5.48 1.83 18.21
CA THR A 35 5.67 0.49 17.62
C THR A 35 7.15 0.21 17.40
N MET A 36 7.90 1.17 16.88
CA MET A 36 9.35 1.06 16.71
C MET A 36 10.06 0.82 18.05
N GLN A 37 9.69 1.56 19.10
CA GLN A 37 10.26 1.35 20.43
C GLN A 37 10.01 -0.07 20.96
N VAL A 38 8.84 -0.66 20.68
CA VAL A 38 8.55 -2.05 21.07
C VAL A 38 9.44 -3.02 20.31
N LEU A 39 9.65 -2.81 19.01
CA LEU A 39 10.55 -3.65 18.21
C LEU A 39 12.00 -3.57 18.72
N ASP A 40 12.49 -2.38 19.06
CA ASP A 40 13.82 -2.17 19.63
C ASP A 40 13.99 -2.88 20.99
N ASN A 41 12.94 -2.85 21.83
CA ASN A 41 12.93 -3.55 23.11
C ASN A 41 12.97 -5.07 22.91
N LEU A 42 12.19 -5.61 21.96
CA LEU A 42 12.21 -7.04 21.61
C LEU A 42 13.59 -7.44 21.06
N GLN A 43 14.19 -6.63 20.19
CA GLN A 43 15.54 -6.88 19.69
C GLN A 43 16.56 -6.93 20.83
N SER A 44 16.50 -5.97 21.77
CA SER A 44 17.39 -5.92 22.93
C SER A 44 17.20 -7.12 23.87
N LEU A 45 15.95 -7.55 24.09
CA LEU A 45 15.59 -8.72 24.89
C LEU A 45 16.24 -9.99 24.31
N TYR A 46 16.12 -10.19 23.01
CA TYR A 46 16.66 -11.36 22.31
C TYR A 46 18.19 -11.30 22.23
N ALA A 47 18.79 -10.12 22.04
CA ALA A 47 20.24 -9.94 22.05
C ALA A 47 20.87 -10.26 23.42
N ALA A 48 20.12 -10.07 24.52
CA ALA A 48 20.53 -10.46 25.87
C ALA A 48 20.34 -11.97 26.17
N GLY A 49 19.85 -12.76 25.20
CA GLY A 49 19.66 -14.20 25.32
C GLY A 49 18.32 -14.64 25.93
N PHE A 50 17.39 -13.70 26.16
CA PHE A 50 16.05 -14.04 26.61
C PHE A 50 15.18 -14.39 25.41
N HIS A 51 14.72 -15.64 25.36
CA HIS A 51 13.85 -16.17 24.32
C HIS A 51 12.53 -16.66 24.92
N ASP A 52 11.43 -16.39 24.22
CA ASP A 52 10.10 -16.85 24.61
C ASP A 52 9.36 -17.37 23.37
N SER A 53 8.94 -18.64 23.42
CA SER A 53 8.33 -19.31 22.27
C SER A 53 6.95 -18.77 21.94
N PHE A 54 6.24 -18.16 22.89
CA PHE A 54 4.98 -17.50 22.61
C PHE A 54 5.22 -16.21 21.81
N ILE A 55 6.21 -15.40 22.19
CA ILE A 55 6.61 -14.21 21.42
C ILE A 55 7.06 -14.59 20.01
N ASP A 56 7.91 -15.62 19.87
CA ASP A 56 8.37 -16.13 18.56
C ASP A 56 7.21 -16.50 17.64
N ASN A 57 6.25 -17.28 18.17
CA ASN A 57 5.10 -17.73 17.41
C ASN A 57 4.16 -16.56 17.07
N ALA A 58 4.00 -15.59 17.97
CA ALA A 58 3.18 -14.42 17.71
C ALA A 58 3.76 -13.55 16.59
N LEU A 59 5.06 -13.24 16.65
CA LEU A 59 5.75 -12.46 15.63
C LEU A 59 5.69 -13.15 14.26
N ARG A 60 5.97 -14.47 14.23
CA ARG A 60 5.88 -15.27 13.00
C ARG A 60 4.48 -15.19 12.38
N LYS A 61 3.42 -15.43 13.16
CA LYS A 61 2.04 -15.41 12.66
C LYS A 61 1.62 -14.03 12.14
N ILE A 62 2.09 -12.95 12.75
CA ILE A 62 1.81 -11.59 12.28
C ILE A 62 2.42 -11.39 10.89
N VAL A 63 3.67 -11.80 10.68
CA VAL A 63 4.35 -11.71 9.38
C VAL A 63 3.68 -12.61 8.35
N GLU A 64 3.42 -13.88 8.68
CA GLU A 64 2.76 -14.85 7.79
C GLU A 64 1.40 -14.32 7.31
N ARG A 65 0.57 -13.81 8.22
CA ARG A 65 -0.73 -13.23 7.86
C ARG A 65 -0.61 -12.03 6.93
N GLN A 66 0.40 -11.18 7.12
CA GLN A 66 0.63 -10.03 6.24
C GLN A 66 1.10 -10.47 4.85
N VAL A 67 1.96 -11.49 4.78
CA VAL A 67 2.40 -12.11 3.52
C VAL A 67 1.22 -12.69 2.76
N GLU A 68 0.37 -13.50 3.41
CA GLU A 68 -0.83 -14.10 2.80
C GLU A 68 -1.76 -13.03 2.19
N ARG A 69 -1.98 -11.93 2.93
CA ARG A 69 -2.79 -10.81 2.45
C ARG A 69 -2.18 -10.14 1.22
N ASP A 70 -0.87 -9.88 1.27
CA ASP A 70 -0.15 -9.24 0.19
C ASP A 70 -0.09 -10.11 -1.07
N GLU A 71 0.07 -11.42 -0.92
CA GLU A 71 0.00 -12.38 -2.03
C GLU A 71 -1.39 -12.41 -2.68
N ALA A 72 -2.47 -12.41 -1.89
CA ALA A 72 -3.83 -12.34 -2.40
C ALA A 72 -4.09 -11.04 -3.17
N ASP A 73 -3.63 -9.90 -2.64
CA ASP A 73 -3.72 -8.61 -3.33
C ASP A 73 -2.89 -8.58 -4.61
N LEU A 74 -1.68 -9.17 -4.60
CA LEU A 74 -0.83 -9.27 -5.78
C LEU A 74 -1.51 -10.09 -6.88
N GLN A 75 -2.07 -11.26 -6.54
CA GLN A 75 -2.79 -12.11 -7.50
C GLN A 75 -3.96 -11.37 -8.15
N ARG A 76 -4.72 -10.60 -7.36
CA ARG A 76 -5.82 -9.77 -7.87
C ARG A 76 -5.31 -8.71 -8.86
N ILE A 77 -4.26 -7.98 -8.50
CA ILE A 77 -3.68 -6.93 -9.37
C ILE A 77 -3.08 -7.52 -10.63
N GLU A 78 -2.41 -8.67 -10.55
CA GLU A 78 -1.90 -9.38 -11.73
C GLU A 78 -3.06 -9.84 -12.64
N GLY A 79 -4.23 -10.13 -12.08
CA GLY A 79 -5.47 -10.33 -12.84
C GLY A 79 -5.89 -9.12 -13.66
N GLU A 80 -5.91 -7.93 -13.05
CA GLU A 80 -6.24 -6.69 -13.78
C GLU A 80 -5.19 -6.34 -14.82
N LEU A 81 -3.90 -6.50 -14.49
CA LEU A 81 -2.79 -6.22 -15.41
C LEU A 81 -2.87 -7.06 -16.69
N ARG A 82 -3.24 -8.35 -16.59
CA ARG A 82 -3.42 -9.22 -17.77
C ARG A 82 -4.45 -8.68 -18.78
N ARG A 83 -5.44 -7.90 -18.32
CA ARG A 83 -6.44 -7.29 -19.21
C ARG A 83 -5.80 -6.22 -20.10
N PHE A 84 -4.98 -5.35 -19.52
CA PHE A 84 -4.22 -4.34 -20.27
C PHE A 84 -3.18 -4.99 -21.18
N GLU A 85 -2.45 -5.98 -20.68
CA GLU A 85 -1.44 -6.71 -21.47
C GLU A 85 -2.04 -7.34 -22.72
N THR A 86 -3.24 -7.92 -22.59
CA THR A 86 -3.95 -8.51 -23.73
C THR A 86 -4.46 -7.45 -24.70
N ALA A 87 -5.00 -6.34 -24.19
CA ALA A 87 -5.55 -5.26 -25.01
C ALA A 87 -4.46 -4.54 -25.84
N HIS A 88 -3.29 -4.31 -25.23
CA HIS A 88 -2.17 -3.58 -25.84
C HIS A 88 -1.09 -4.47 -26.45
N LYS A 89 -1.13 -5.79 -26.21
CA LYS A 89 -0.11 -6.76 -26.63
C LYS A 89 1.30 -6.38 -26.17
N LEU A 90 1.40 -5.84 -24.96
CA LEU A 90 2.61 -5.36 -24.33
C LEU A 90 2.62 -5.86 -22.88
N SER A 91 3.74 -6.40 -22.39
CA SER A 91 3.80 -6.82 -20.98
C SER A 91 3.76 -5.61 -20.04
N SER A 92 3.26 -5.79 -18.82
CA SER A 92 3.24 -4.70 -17.83
C SER A 92 4.64 -4.22 -17.43
N ASP A 93 5.66 -5.07 -17.58
CA ASP A 93 7.06 -4.70 -17.30
C ASP A 93 7.64 -3.84 -18.42
N GLU A 94 7.37 -4.17 -19.69
CA GLU A 94 7.75 -3.32 -20.82
C GLU A 94 6.98 -1.99 -20.81
N PHE A 95 5.66 -2.04 -20.59
CA PHE A 95 4.83 -0.86 -20.42
C PHE A 95 5.37 0.04 -19.31
N TRP A 96 5.74 -0.53 -18.15
CA TRP A 96 6.30 0.24 -17.04
C TRP A 96 7.56 1.01 -17.46
N GLN A 97 8.50 0.37 -18.14
CA GLN A 97 9.73 1.03 -18.60
C GLN A 97 9.42 2.17 -19.58
N GLN A 98 8.59 1.93 -20.60
CA GLN A 98 8.23 2.92 -21.61
C GLN A 98 7.42 4.10 -21.03
N PHE A 99 6.53 3.82 -20.08
CA PHE A 99 5.75 4.86 -19.39
C PHE A 99 6.65 5.74 -18.51
N GLN A 100 7.61 5.14 -17.79
CA GLN A 100 8.56 5.91 -16.98
C GLN A 100 9.57 6.71 -17.80
N SER A 101 9.90 6.28 -19.02
CA SER A 101 10.76 7.05 -19.94
C SER A 101 10.04 8.19 -20.65
N GLY A 102 8.71 8.30 -20.51
CA GLY A 102 7.89 9.32 -21.16
C GLY A 102 7.64 9.05 -22.65
N GLU A 103 7.84 7.80 -23.10
CA GLU A 103 7.61 7.39 -24.49
C GLU A 103 6.12 7.15 -24.81
N LEU A 104 5.29 6.97 -23.77
CA LEU A 104 3.85 6.73 -23.89
C LEU A 104 3.04 7.99 -23.57
N SER A 105 1.90 8.13 -24.24
CA SER A 105 0.96 9.23 -24.02
C SER A 105 0.24 9.13 -22.66
N ASP A 106 -0.26 10.24 -22.14
CA ASP A 106 -1.08 10.26 -20.92
C ASP A 106 -2.56 9.91 -21.21
N SER A 107 -2.78 8.83 -21.97
CA SER A 107 -4.15 8.32 -22.17
C SER A 107 -4.74 7.85 -20.84
N ALA A 108 -6.06 7.97 -20.67
CA ALA A 108 -6.73 7.50 -19.46
C ALA A 108 -6.43 6.03 -19.15
N ASP A 109 -6.31 5.21 -20.19
CA ASP A 109 -6.03 3.77 -20.10
C ASP A 109 -4.58 3.49 -19.63
N TYR A 110 -3.59 4.24 -20.14
CA TYR A 110 -2.21 4.15 -19.66
C TYR A 110 -2.03 4.68 -18.25
N MET A 111 -2.79 5.70 -17.85
CA MET A 111 -2.79 6.20 -16.48
C MET A 111 -3.35 5.16 -15.50
N GLU A 112 -4.42 4.46 -15.86
CA GLU A 112 -4.98 3.37 -15.08
C GLU A 112 -4.01 2.18 -14.99
N TRP A 113 -3.44 1.75 -16.12
CA TRP A 113 -2.45 0.66 -16.15
C TRP A 113 -1.23 0.99 -15.28
N ASN A 114 -0.70 2.22 -15.36
CA ASN A 114 0.40 2.70 -14.53
C ASN A 114 0.06 2.63 -13.03
N ALA A 115 -1.19 2.94 -12.64
CA ALA A 115 -1.63 2.80 -11.25
C ALA A 115 -1.54 1.34 -10.77
N PHE A 116 -2.00 0.38 -11.58
CA PHE A 116 -1.86 -1.04 -11.27
C PHE A 116 -0.40 -1.51 -11.20
N CYS A 117 0.46 -1.05 -12.13
CA CYS A 117 1.89 -1.34 -12.08
C CYS A 117 2.54 -0.81 -10.79
N LYS A 118 2.20 0.43 -10.37
CA LYS A 118 2.66 0.99 -9.09
C LYS A 118 2.21 0.16 -7.91
N MET A 119 0.95 -0.28 -7.90
CA MET A 119 0.41 -1.13 -6.82
C MET A 119 1.14 -2.48 -6.75
N ARG A 120 1.32 -3.15 -7.89
CA ARG A 120 2.09 -4.39 -8.00
C ARG A 120 3.52 -4.23 -7.45
N ASN A 121 4.22 -3.18 -7.88
CA ASN A 121 5.60 -2.92 -7.46
C ASN A 121 5.70 -2.66 -5.95
N ARG A 122 4.74 -1.92 -5.37
CA ARG A 122 4.68 -1.68 -3.92
C ARG A 122 4.43 -2.96 -3.12
N ILE A 123 3.57 -3.84 -3.60
CA ILE A 123 3.29 -5.13 -2.94
C ILE A 123 4.51 -6.04 -3.03
N ARG A 124 5.14 -6.15 -4.22
CA ARG A 124 6.38 -6.92 -4.39
C ARG A 124 7.50 -6.42 -3.46
N ALA A 125 7.68 -5.11 -3.35
CA ALA A 125 8.66 -4.53 -2.42
C ALA A 125 8.36 -4.86 -0.95
N ARG A 126 7.08 -4.83 -0.54
CA ARG A 126 6.68 -5.20 0.82
C ARG A 126 6.88 -6.69 1.11
N LEU A 127 6.52 -7.57 0.16
CA LEU A 127 6.76 -9.01 0.26
C LEU A 127 8.25 -9.34 0.39
N HIS A 128 9.10 -8.65 -0.38
CA HIS A 128 10.56 -8.80 -0.31
C HIS A 128 11.09 -8.50 1.11
N ILE A 129 10.65 -7.39 1.71
CA ILE A 129 11.01 -7.02 3.09
C ILE A 129 10.49 -8.07 4.09
N LEU A 130 9.23 -8.47 4.00
CA LEU A 130 8.59 -9.39 4.96
C LEU A 130 9.19 -10.80 4.93
N ARG A 131 9.68 -11.24 3.77
CA ARG A 131 10.31 -12.56 3.61
C ARG A 131 11.78 -12.58 3.99
N GLY A 132 12.37 -11.42 4.29
CA GLY A 132 13.81 -11.31 4.56
C GLY A 132 14.68 -11.63 3.33
N GLU A 133 14.09 -11.59 2.15
CA GLU A 133 14.83 -11.61 0.89
C GLU A 133 15.49 -10.23 0.81
N SER A 134 16.73 -10.07 1.27
CA SER A 134 17.56 -8.92 0.88
C SER A 134 18.46 -9.39 -0.24
N ALA A 135 18.74 -8.53 -1.23
CA ALA A 135 19.67 -8.84 -2.32
C ALA A 135 21.04 -9.26 -1.76
N THR A 136 21.27 -10.57 -1.68
CA THR A 136 22.60 -11.19 -1.62
C THR A 136 23.32 -11.01 -2.95
#